data_AF-A0A4R4PRD7-F1
#
_entry.id   AF-A0A4R4PRD7-F1
#
_cell.length_a   1.000
_cell.length_b   1.000
_cell.length_c   1.000
_cell.angle_alpha   90.00
_cell.angle_beta   90.00
_cell.angle_gamma   90.00
#
_symmetry.space_group_name_H-M   'P 1'
#
loop_
_entity.id
_entity.type
_entity.pdbx_description
1 polymer ?
#
loop_
_entity_poly.entity_id
_entity_poly.type
_entity_poly.pdbx_seq_one_letter_code
_entity_poly.pdbx_strand_id
1 'polypeptide(L)'
;MSSRVIRTRMSAIAGVATLTVVTAAFSPHGDDTDSRHGAASAASVNAGAHGEETEERETVHWSYHGHTGPEHWATLSKDFAACGAGREQSPIELPEDTRSVPRPMRPSPSTTNR
;
A
#
# COMPACT_ATOMS: atom_id res chain seq x y z
N MET A 1 -11.02 -23.48 49.75
CA MET A 1 -9.69 -23.19 50.34
C MET A 1 -8.75 -22.79 49.21
N SER A 2 -8.60 -21.50 48.87
CA SER A 2 -7.59 -20.58 49.41
C SER A 2 -6.19 -21.20 49.55
N SER A 3 -5.31 -20.92 48.58
CA SER A 3 -3.87 -20.80 48.81
C SER A 3 -3.33 -19.77 47.83
N ARG A 4 -2.95 -18.61 48.37
CA ARG A 4 -2.29 -17.50 47.71
C ARG A 4 -0.78 -17.64 47.95
N VAL A 5 0.03 -17.52 46.90
CA VAL A 5 1.44 -17.10 46.97
C VAL A 5 1.64 -16.19 45.75
N ILE A 6 1.35 -14.88 45.78
CA ILE A 6 2.09 -13.76 46.37
C ILE A 6 3.55 -13.67 45.87
N ARG A 7 3.76 -12.62 45.04
CA ARG A 7 5.00 -11.86 44.80
C ARG A 7 6.16 -12.56 44.07
N THR A 8 6.35 -12.15 42.82
CA THR A 8 7.62 -11.51 42.47
C THR A 8 7.32 -10.14 41.90
N ARG A 9 7.72 -9.11 42.66
CA ARG A 9 7.71 -7.72 42.25
C ARG A 9 8.90 -7.44 41.36
N MET A 10 8.72 -6.50 40.43
CA MET A 10 9.72 -5.50 40.02
C MET A 10 11.05 -6.01 39.45
N SER A 11 11.28 -5.70 38.17
CA SER A 11 12.50 -5.01 37.77
C SER A 11 12.17 -4.06 36.63
N ALA A 12 11.88 -2.82 36.99
CA ALA A 12 12.03 -1.69 36.09
C ALA A 12 13.53 -1.41 36.01
N ILE A 13 14.10 -1.52 34.81
CA ILE A 13 15.49 -1.15 34.56
C ILE A 13 15.47 0.33 34.20
N ALA A 14 15.85 1.16 35.16
CA ALA A 14 15.97 2.61 35.04
C ALA A 14 17.43 3.00 34.77
N GLY A 15 17.62 4.00 33.89
CA GLY A 15 18.87 4.76 33.69
C GLY A 15 19.86 4.07 32.74
N VAL A 16 20.56 4.75 31.82
CA VAL A 16 21.19 6.06 31.96
C VAL A 16 21.28 6.73 30.58
N ALA A 17 20.93 8.02 30.51
CA ALA A 17 21.22 8.89 29.39
C ALA A 17 22.67 9.43 29.52
N THR A 18 23.48 9.32 28.47
CA THR A 18 24.67 10.16 28.31
C THR A 18 24.85 10.60 26.85
N LEU A 19 24.65 11.90 26.71
CA LEU A 19 24.96 12.87 25.66
C LEU A 19 26.39 12.77 25.11
N THR A 20 26.58 12.80 23.78
CA THR A 20 27.78 13.42 23.16
C THR A 20 27.51 13.95 21.76
N VAL A 21 27.31 15.27 21.71
CA VAL A 21 27.90 16.28 20.81
C VAL A 21 27.85 16.07 19.29
N VAL A 22 27.11 16.97 18.64
CA VAL A 22 27.19 17.37 17.22
C VAL A 22 28.57 17.92 16.90
N THR A 23 29.18 17.44 15.81
CA THR A 23 30.27 18.13 15.09
C THR A 23 29.85 18.32 13.64
N ALA A 24 29.25 19.46 13.34
CA ALA A 24 29.18 19.98 11.99
C ALA A 24 30.53 20.65 11.67
N ALA A 25 31.27 20.13 10.71
CA ALA A 25 32.41 20.80 10.10
C ALA A 25 32.35 20.60 8.59
N PHE A 26 31.84 21.64 7.91
CA PHE A 26 32.04 21.91 6.50
C PHE A 26 33.53 21.89 6.15
N SER A 27 33.86 21.42 4.95
CA SER A 27 35.01 21.92 4.19
C SER A 27 34.77 21.78 2.68
N PRO A 28 35.32 22.72 1.87
CA PRO A 28 34.60 23.35 0.78
C PRO A 28 35.15 23.03 -0.63
N HIS A 29 34.28 23.28 -1.61
CA HIS A 29 34.49 23.87 -2.95
C HIS A 29 35.79 23.63 -3.73
N GLY A 30 35.63 23.09 -4.95
CA GLY A 30 36.45 23.45 -6.11
C GLY A 30 37.03 22.27 -6.90
N ASP A 31 36.43 21.97 -8.05
CA ASP A 31 37.21 21.86 -9.29
C ASP A 31 36.30 22.23 -10.48
N ASP A 32 36.51 23.45 -10.97
CA ASP A 32 36.00 23.93 -12.24
C ASP A 32 36.78 23.24 -13.38
N THR A 33 36.11 22.44 -14.20
CA THR A 33 36.56 22.24 -15.58
C THR A 33 35.47 22.63 -16.57
N ASP A 34 35.69 23.82 -17.12
CA ASP A 34 35.07 24.39 -18.30
C ASP A 34 35.12 23.39 -19.47
N SER A 35 33.96 23.06 -20.04
CA SER A 35 33.84 22.69 -21.44
C SER A 35 32.46 23.08 -21.94
N ARG A 36 32.41 24.33 -22.39
CA ARG A 36 31.33 24.94 -23.14
C ARG A 36 31.04 24.16 -24.43
N HIS A 37 29.84 23.62 -24.54
CA HIS A 37 29.05 23.56 -25.77
C HIS A 37 27.59 23.54 -25.25
N GLY A 38 26.72 24.51 -25.44
CA GLY A 38 26.49 25.40 -26.55
C GLY A 38 24.97 25.39 -26.80
N ALA A 39 24.36 26.58 -26.74
CA ALA A 39 23.04 26.92 -27.29
C ALA A 39 21.75 26.31 -26.66
N ALA A 40 21.04 27.18 -25.93
CA ALA A 40 19.72 27.73 -26.31
C ALA A 40 18.75 27.78 -25.12
N SER A 41 18.71 28.95 -24.48
CA SER A 41 17.68 29.33 -23.51
C SER A 41 16.43 29.75 -24.27
N ALA A 42 15.41 28.89 -24.28
CA ALA A 42 14.04 29.27 -24.59
C ALA A 42 13.28 29.41 -23.27
N ALA A 43 12.97 30.65 -22.91
CA ALA A 43 12.07 30.96 -21.80
C ALA A 43 10.69 30.37 -22.11
N SER A 44 10.24 29.42 -21.30
CA SER A 44 8.83 29.02 -21.26
C SER A 44 8.21 29.60 -20.00
N VAL A 45 7.56 30.75 -20.17
CA VAL A 45 6.58 31.22 -19.20
C VAL A 45 5.37 30.28 -19.30
N ASN A 46 5.09 29.56 -18.23
CA ASN A 46 3.75 29.05 -18.03
C ASN A 46 3.32 29.33 -16.59
N ALA A 47 2.83 30.56 -16.40
CA ALA A 47 1.99 30.89 -15.26
C ALA A 47 0.62 30.24 -15.50
N GLY A 48 0.54 28.97 -15.15
CA GLY A 48 -0.71 28.20 -15.07
C GLY A 48 -0.95 27.83 -13.62
N ALA A 49 -1.39 28.80 -12.82
CA ALA A 49 -1.95 28.54 -11.51
C ALA A 49 -3.35 27.93 -11.69
N HIS A 50 -3.39 26.61 -11.70
CA HIS A 50 -4.52 25.83 -11.21
C HIS A 50 -3.91 24.65 -10.46
N GLY A 51 -3.67 24.85 -9.17
CA GLY A 51 -3.55 23.75 -8.21
C GLY A 51 -4.94 23.15 -8.05
N GLU A 52 -5.39 22.44 -9.08
CA GLU A 52 -6.40 21.42 -8.92
C GLU A 52 -5.64 20.18 -8.49
N GLU A 53 -5.86 19.79 -7.24
CA GLU A 53 -5.40 18.53 -6.66
C GLU A 53 -6.13 17.42 -7.41
N THR A 54 -5.69 17.13 -8.64
CA THR A 54 -5.99 15.86 -9.29
C THR A 54 -5.25 14.85 -8.46
N GLU A 55 -5.93 14.28 -7.46
CA GLU A 55 -5.56 12.97 -6.95
C GLU A 55 -5.62 12.04 -8.16
N GLU A 56 -4.49 11.90 -8.85
CA GLU A 56 -4.23 10.83 -9.77
C GLU A 56 -4.45 9.57 -8.96
N ARG A 57 -5.64 8.97 -9.10
CA ARG A 57 -5.92 7.65 -8.57
C ARG A 57 -5.01 6.71 -9.35
N GLU A 58 -3.76 6.60 -8.90
CA GLU A 58 -2.80 5.67 -9.47
C GLU A 58 -3.49 4.31 -9.54
N THR A 59 -3.70 3.84 -10.76
CA THR A 59 -4.42 2.59 -10.96
C THR A 59 -3.50 1.45 -10.55
N VAL A 60 -3.74 0.90 -9.36
CA VAL A 60 -2.93 -0.18 -8.81
C VAL A 60 -3.06 -1.41 -9.71
N HIS A 61 -1.96 -1.76 -10.37
CA HIS A 61 -1.93 -2.89 -11.29
C HIS A 61 -1.84 -4.21 -10.53
N TRP A 62 -2.67 -5.17 -10.92
CA TRP A 62 -2.71 -6.53 -10.42
C TRP A 62 -2.51 -7.51 -11.56
N SER A 63 -2.10 -8.72 -11.24
CA SER A 63 -2.02 -9.82 -12.21
C SER A 63 -2.32 -11.15 -11.53
N TYR A 64 -2.27 -12.24 -12.29
CA TYR A 64 -2.36 -13.58 -11.75
C TYR A 64 -0.99 -14.21 -11.42
N HIS A 65 0.11 -13.51 -11.68
CA HIS A 65 1.46 -14.09 -11.61
C HIS A 65 2.48 -13.10 -11.02
N GLY A 66 3.58 -13.62 -10.47
CA GLY A 66 4.67 -12.77 -9.98
C GLY A 66 4.26 -11.84 -8.82
N HIS A 67 4.93 -10.70 -8.72
CA HIS A 67 4.86 -9.79 -7.56
C HIS A 67 3.51 -9.09 -7.36
N THR A 68 2.65 -9.07 -8.39
CA THR A 68 1.29 -8.54 -8.30
C THR A 68 0.22 -9.63 -8.38
N GLY A 69 0.62 -10.88 -8.11
CA GLY A 69 -0.23 -12.07 -8.12
C GLY A 69 -1.17 -12.19 -6.91
N PRO A 70 -2.03 -13.22 -6.89
CA PRO A 70 -3.08 -13.41 -5.87
C PRO A 70 -2.57 -13.45 -4.43
N GLU A 71 -1.40 -14.06 -4.21
CA GLU A 71 -0.72 -14.12 -2.92
C GLU A 71 -0.33 -12.72 -2.36
N HIS A 72 -0.34 -11.69 -3.22
CA HIS A 72 0.08 -10.33 -2.88
C HIS A 72 -1.03 -9.30 -2.97
N TRP A 73 -2.21 -9.61 -3.51
CA TRP A 73 -3.28 -8.63 -3.76
C TRP A 73 -3.65 -7.81 -2.53
N ALA A 74 -3.70 -8.42 -1.35
CA ALA A 74 -4.01 -7.75 -0.09
C ALA A 74 -3.02 -6.63 0.30
N THR A 75 -1.82 -6.64 -0.29
CA THR A 75 -0.74 -5.68 -0.01
C THR A 75 -0.57 -4.61 -1.08
N LEU A 76 -1.20 -4.79 -2.26
CA LEU A 76 -1.04 -3.86 -3.38
C LEU A 76 -1.73 -2.51 -3.12
N SER A 77 -2.86 -2.53 -2.42
CA SER A 77 -3.63 -1.33 -2.04
C SER A 77 -4.42 -1.58 -0.76
N LYS A 78 -4.71 -0.51 -0.01
CA LYS A 78 -5.62 -0.56 1.15
C LYS A 78 -7.01 -1.05 0.76
N ASP A 79 -7.46 -0.72 -0.45
CA ASP A 79 -8.78 -1.13 -0.96
C ASP A 79 -8.88 -2.64 -1.19
N PHE A 80 -7.74 -3.34 -1.29
CA PHE A 80 -7.68 -4.78 -1.53
C PHE A 80 -7.46 -5.59 -0.24
N ALA A 81 -7.50 -4.95 0.93
CA ALA A 81 -7.27 -5.62 2.22
C ALA A 81 -8.18 -6.85 2.44
N ALA A 82 -9.40 -6.83 1.88
CA ALA A 82 -10.34 -7.94 1.96
C ALA A 82 -9.81 -9.24 1.32
N CYS A 83 -8.90 -9.17 0.34
CA CYS A 83 -8.30 -10.34 -0.28
C CYS A 83 -7.49 -11.20 0.72
N GLY A 84 -6.93 -10.58 1.76
CA GLY A 84 -6.15 -11.29 2.80
C GLY A 84 -6.85 -11.40 4.15
N ALA A 85 -7.60 -10.37 4.56
CA ALA A 85 -8.28 -10.34 5.86
C ALA A 85 -9.76 -10.78 5.80
N GLY A 86 -10.36 -10.84 4.61
CA GLY A 86 -11.74 -11.25 4.43
C GLY A 86 -11.94 -12.75 4.65
N ARG A 87 -13.15 -13.15 5.05
CA ARG A 87 -13.49 -14.54 5.39
C ARG A 87 -14.49 -15.19 4.43
N GLU A 88 -14.97 -14.44 3.45
CA GLU A 88 -16.01 -14.83 2.50
C GLU A 88 -15.51 -14.65 1.06
N GLN A 89 -14.26 -15.03 0.81
CA GLN A 89 -13.63 -14.95 -0.51
C GLN A 89 -14.02 -16.14 -1.39
N SER A 90 -13.91 -15.94 -2.69
CA SER A 90 -14.11 -16.96 -3.72
C SER A 90 -12.86 -17.05 -4.59
N PRO A 91 -12.59 -18.20 -5.26
CA PRO A 91 -13.36 -19.44 -5.27
C PRO A 91 -13.21 -20.28 -3.97
N ILE A 92 -14.11 -21.25 -3.80
CA ILE A 92 -14.01 -22.31 -2.79
C ILE A 92 -14.13 -23.68 -3.44
N GLU A 93 -13.64 -24.70 -2.76
CA GLU A 93 -13.88 -26.10 -3.14
C GLU A 93 -15.34 -26.48 -2.81
N LEU A 94 -16.02 -27.14 -3.76
CA LEU A 94 -17.39 -27.64 -3.57
C LEU A 94 -17.35 -29.17 -3.50
N PRO A 95 -17.68 -29.80 -2.36
CA PRO A 95 -17.65 -31.26 -2.24
C PRO A 95 -18.64 -31.92 -3.22
N GLU A 96 -18.24 -33.02 -3.87
CA GLU A 96 -19.06 -33.73 -4.87
C GLU A 96 -20.47 -34.12 -4.37
N ASP A 97 -20.63 -34.42 -3.08
CA ASP A 97 -21.92 -34.79 -2.47
C ASP A 97 -22.84 -33.59 -2.20
N THR A 98 -22.37 -32.36 -2.42
CA THR A 98 -23.23 -31.16 -2.35
C THR A 98 -24.06 -31.00 -3.62
N ARG A 99 -25.04 -31.88 -3.81
CA ARG A 99 -26.05 -31.73 -4.86
C ARG A 99 -27.01 -30.59 -4.52
N SER A 100 -26.66 -29.38 -4.95
CA SER A 100 -27.60 -28.27 -4.94
C SER A 100 -28.63 -28.46 -6.07
N VAL A 101 -29.93 -28.41 -5.72
CA VAL A 101 -31.00 -28.26 -6.72
C VAL A 101 -31.34 -26.77 -6.73
N PRO A 102 -30.70 -25.97 -7.61
CA PRO A 102 -30.94 -24.54 -7.64
C PRO A 102 -32.40 -24.29 -8.00
N ARG A 103 -32.99 -23.26 -7.37
CA ARG A 103 -34.31 -22.78 -7.79
C ARG A 103 -34.20 -22.35 -9.27
N PRO A 104 -35.15 -22.73 -10.13
CA PRO A 104 -35.14 -22.29 -11.52
C PRO A 104 -35.11 -20.76 -11.59
N MET A 105 -34.07 -20.20 -12.21
CA MET A 105 -34.01 -18.76 -12.47
C MET A 105 -35.03 -18.44 -13.56
N ARG A 106 -36.04 -17.62 -13.23
CA ARG A 106 -36.94 -17.05 -14.25
C ARG A 106 -36.18 -15.95 -14.98
N PRO A 107 -35.99 -16.03 -16.31
CA PRO A 107 -35.41 -14.92 -17.04
C PRO A 107 -36.33 -13.70 -16.94
N SER A 108 -35.74 -12.51 -16.81
CA SER A 108 -36.49 -11.27 -16.94
C SER A 108 -37.10 -11.18 -18.33
N PRO A 109 -38.34 -10.67 -18.49
CA PRO A 109 -38.92 -10.47 -19.81
C PRO A 109 -38.04 -9.49 -20.59
N SER A 110 -37.51 -9.92 -21.73
CA SER A 110 -36.80 -9.04 -22.65
C SER A 110 -37.79 -8.02 -23.21
N THR A 111 -37.70 -6.76 -22.80
CA THR A 111 -38.38 -5.66 -23.49
C THR A 111 -37.62 -5.38 -24.78
N THR A 112 -37.73 -6.27 -25.77
CA THR A 112 -37.39 -5.92 -27.15
C THR A 112 -38.61 -5.23 -27.73
N ASN A 113 -38.68 -3.91 -27.59
CA ASN A 113 -39.57 -3.10 -28.41
C ASN A 113 -38.86 -2.92 -29.77
N ARG A 114 -39.48 -3.46 -30.83
CA ARG A 114 -39.00 -3.33 -32.21
C ARG A 114 -39.71 -2.17 -32.89
#